data_AF-A0A9W7PQ27-F1
#
_entry.id   AF-A0A9W7PQ27-F1
#
_cell.length_a   1.000
_cell.length_b   1.000
_cell.length_c   1.000
_cell.angle_alpha   90.00
_cell.angle_beta   90.00
_cell.angle_gamma   90.00
#
_symmetry.space_group_name_H-M   'P 1'
#
loop_
_entity.id
_entity.type
_entity.pdbx_description
1 polymer ?
#
loop_
_entity_poly.entity_id
_entity_poly.type
_entity_poly.pdbx_seq_one_letter_code
_entity_poly.pdbx_strand_id
1 'polypeptide(L)' 'MFDEDGIVLIMEPADERNLRRFIFSVPKSVYEKKGLTLHYGTAIGQGYMDIIEDIISVHIEIDVVTIIGHVRG' A
#
# COMPACT_ATOMS: atom_id res chain seq x y z
N MET A 1 2.92 11.30 -8.36
CA MET A 1 3.38 10.36 -9.41
C MET A 1 4.81 10.05 -9.05
N PHE A 2 5.06 8.94 -8.35
CA PHE A 2 6.42 8.56 -7.95
C PHE A 2 6.84 7.37 -8.80
N ASP A 3 7.58 7.69 -9.86
CA ASP A 3 8.52 6.81 -10.51
C ASP A 3 9.83 6.91 -9.72
N GLU A 4 10.24 5.83 -9.07
CA GLU A 4 11.68 5.58 -8.90
C GLU A 4 11.98 4.08 -8.89
N ASP A 5 10.99 3.23 -8.63
CA ASP A 5 11.12 1.76 -8.73
C ASP A 5 9.86 1.08 -9.34
N GLY A 6 8.93 1.85 -9.92
CA GLY A 6 7.64 1.36 -10.43
C GLY A 6 6.61 1.03 -9.34
N ILE A 7 6.87 1.42 -8.09
CA ILE A 7 5.93 1.26 -6.97
C ILE A 7 4.76 2.25 -7.14
N VAL A 8 3.53 1.76 -7.03
CA VAL A 8 2.32 2.58 -7.16
C VAL A 8 1.54 2.55 -5.84
N LEU A 9 1.26 3.74 -5.28
CA LEU A 9 0.34 3.91 -4.17
C LEU A 9 -0.82 4.82 -4.62
N ILE A 10 -2.04 4.29 -4.55
CA ILE A 10 -3.27 5.03 -4.81
C ILE A 10 -4.04 5.14 -3.51
N MET A 11 -4.45 6.36 -3.17
CA MET A 11 -5.32 6.65 -2.03
C MET A 11 -6.68 7.08 -2.56
N GLU A 12 -7.73 6.35 -2.17
CA GLU A 12 -9.10 6.74 -2.46
C GLU A 12 -9.61 7.76 -1.44
N PRO A 13 -10.67 8.53 -1.77
CA PRO A 13 -11.34 9.39 -0.81
C PRO A 13 -11.83 8.63 0.43
N ALA A 14 -11.96 9.34 1.55
CA ALA A 14 -12.45 8.74 2.78
C ALA A 14 -13.92 8.32 2.65
N ASP A 15 -14.27 7.17 3.22
CA ASP A 15 -15.65 6.73 3.37
C ASP A 15 -16.37 7.47 4.51
N GLU A 16 -17.63 7.14 4.75
CA GLU A 16 -18.46 7.72 5.83
C GLU A 16 -17.89 7.47 7.25
N ARG A 17 -16.97 6.51 7.40
CA ARG A 17 -16.29 6.16 8.66
C ARG A 17 -14.94 6.87 8.78
N ASN A 18 -14.61 7.77 7.86
CA ASN A 18 -13.33 8.45 7.75
C ASN A 18 -12.15 7.49 7.49
N LEU A 19 -12.42 6.32 6.89
CA LEU A 19 -11.40 5.37 6.45
C LEU A 19 -11.10 5.61 4.98
N ARG A 20 -9.80 5.65 4.63
CA ARG A 20 -9.37 5.77 3.22
C ARG A 20 -8.84 4.45 2.74
N ARG A 21 -9.35 3.98 1.60
CA ARG A 21 -8.81 2.79 0.96
C ARG A 21 -7.49 3.11 0.28
N PHE A 22 -6.50 2.25 0.47
CA PHE A 22 -5.25 2.29 -0.28
C PHE A 22 -5.14 1.10 -1.22
N ILE A 23 -4.48 1.32 -2.34
CA ILE A 23 -4.04 0.29 -3.29
C ILE A 23 -2.54 0.47 -3.47
N PHE A 24 -1.76 -0.49 -2.97
CA PHE A 24 -0.32 -0.45 -2.98
C PHE A 24 0.23 -1.59 -3.85
N SER A 25 0.82 -1.24 -4.99
CA SER A 25 1.37 -2.20 -5.95
C SER A 25 2.89 -2.08 -6.01
N VAL A 26 3.55 -3.22 -5.85
CA VAL A 26 5.01 -3.31 -5.78
C VAL A 26 5.48 -4.29 -6.85
N PRO A 27 6.29 -3.85 -7.83
CA PRO A 27 6.86 -4.74 -8.84
C PRO A 27 7.80 -5.76 -8.22
N LYS A 28 7.90 -6.94 -8.84
CA LYS A 28 8.78 -8.04 -8.42
C LYS A 28 10.23 -7.62 -8.31
N SER A 29 10.72 -6.81 -9.25
CA SER A 29 12.09 -6.29 -9.26
C SER A 29 12.47 -5.57 -7.96
N VAL A 30 11.49 -5.02 -7.23
CA VAL A 30 11.65 -4.28 -5.98
C VAL A 30 11.68 -5.23 -4.78
N TYR A 31 10.65 -6.07 -4.65
CA TYR A 31 10.51 -6.92 -3.45
C TYR A 31 11.37 -8.18 -3.51
N GLU A 32 11.79 -8.64 -4.69
CA GLU A 32 12.62 -9.85 -4.82
C GLU A 32 14.00 -9.68 -4.16
N LYS A 33 14.50 -8.44 -4.05
CA LYS A 33 15.81 -8.15 -3.44
C LYS A 33 15.78 -7.97 -1.93
N LYS A 34 14.65 -7.51 -1.37
CA LYS A 34 14.57 -7.03 0.03
C LYS A 34 13.38 -7.58 0.82
N GLY A 35 12.48 -8.30 0.17
CA GLY A 35 11.18 -8.66 0.72
C GLY A 35 10.20 -7.48 0.70
N LEU A 36 8.91 -7.80 0.88
CA LEU A 36 7.84 -6.83 1.07
C LEU A 36 7.18 -7.08 2.41
N THR A 37 7.17 -6.07 3.27
CA THR A 37 6.54 -6.14 4.59
C THR A 37 5.69 -4.91 4.82
N LEU A 38 4.45 -5.12 5.27
CA LEU A 38 3.60 -4.06 5.80
C LEU A 38 3.26 -4.37 7.25
N HIS A 39 3.22 -3.32 8.06
CA HIS A 39 2.93 -3.42 9.49
C HIS A 39 1.65 -2.66 9.79
N TYR A 40 0.74 -3.31 10.51
CA TYR A 40 -0.39 -2.62 11.12
C TYR A 40 0.10 -1.56 12.10
N GLY A 41 -0.59 -0.43 12.18
CA GLY A 41 -0.21 0.65 13.09
C GLY A 41 0.97 1.49 12.61
N THR A 42 1.45 1.31 11.38
CA THR A 42 2.50 2.16 10.78
C THR A 42 1.97 2.97 9.60
N ALA A 43 2.68 4.05 9.26
CA ALA A 43 2.43 4.80 8.05
C ALA A 43 2.58 3.90 6.80
N ILE A 44 1.68 4.06 5.82
CA ILE A 44 1.69 3.28 4.57
C ILE A 44 2.93 3.54 3.69
N GLY A 45 3.60 4.67 3.90
CA GLY A 45 4.84 5.02 3.20
C GLY A 45 5.48 6.28 3.77
N GLN A 46 6.73 6.56 3.40
CA GLN A 46 7.39 7.80 3.80
C GLN A 46 6.60 9.01 3.29
N GLY A 47 6.37 9.98 4.18
CA GLY A 47 5.63 11.20 3.88
C GLY A 47 4.11 11.10 4.03
N TYR A 48 3.56 9.91 4.28
CA TYR A 48 2.16 9.72 4.63
C TYR A 48 2.00 9.63 6.15
N MET A 49 1.04 10.37 6.72
CA MET A 49 0.72 10.27 8.15
C MET A 49 -0.34 9.21 8.45
N ASP A 50 -0.98 8.68 7.40
CA ASP A 50 -2.10 7.77 7.54
C ASP A 50 -1.64 6.39 7.95
N ILE A 51 -2.28 5.87 8.99
CA ILE A 51 -1.88 4.63 9.65
C ILE A 51 -2.66 3.46 9.06
N ILE A 52 -1.97 2.38 8.69
CA ILE A 52 -2.60 1.14 8.24
C ILE A 52 -3.49 0.57 9.35
N GLU A 53 -4.79 0.54 9.08
CA GLU A 53 -5.82 0.02 10.00
C GLU A 53 -6.07 -1.46 9.72
N ASP A 54 -6.29 -1.83 8.45
CA ASP A 54 -6.53 -3.21 8.02
C ASP A 54 -5.91 -3.52 6.64
N ILE A 55 -5.76 -4.81 6.33
CA ILE A 55 -5.42 -5.32 5.00
C ILE A 55 -6.59 -6.21 4.57
N ILE A 56 -7.24 -5.83 3.47
CA ILE A 56 -8.43 -6.48 2.95
C ILE A 56 -8.03 -7.61 1.99
N SER A 57 -7.04 -7.36 1.12
CA SER A 57 -6.61 -8.35 0.15
C SER A 57 -5.15 -8.19 -0.27
N VAL A 58 -4.57 -9.31 -0.69
CA VAL A 58 -3.26 -9.39 -1.34
C VAL A 58 -3.44 -10.16 -2.63
N HIS A 59 -3.08 -9.54 -3.74
CA HIS A 59 -3.10 -10.09 -5.08
C HIS A 59 -1.66 -10.28 -5.55
N ILE A 60 -1.32 -11.50 -5.98
CA ILE A 60 0.02 -11.85 -6.45
C ILE A 60 -0.09 -12.26 -7.91
N GLU A 61 0.57 -11.52 -8.78
CA GLU A 61 0.72 -11.80 -10.19
C GLU A 61 2.21 -12.06 -10.50
N ILE A 62 2.53 -12.46 -11.74
CA ILE A 62 3.89 -12.88 -12.12
C ILE A 62 4.94 -11.82 -11.78
N ASP A 63 4.63 -10.55 -12.03
CA ASP A 63 5.57 -9.43 -11.92
C ASP A 63 5.18 -8.37 -10.90
N VAL A 64 4.09 -8.55 -10.16
CA VAL A 64 3.60 -7.53 -9.22
C VAL A 64 2.85 -8.16 -8.03
N VAL A 65 3.02 -7.56 -6.86
CA VAL A 65 2.18 -7.80 -5.70
C VAL A 65 1.38 -6.53 -5.43
N THR A 66 0.06 -6.67 -5.35
CA THR A 66 -0.87 -5.58 -5.02
C THR A 66 -1.55 -5.86 -3.70
N ILE A 67 -1.54 -4.88 -2.82
CA ILE A 67 -2.07 -4.95 -1.46
C ILE A 67 -3.13 -3.88 -1.32
N ILE A 68 -4.29 -4.26 -0.83
CA ILE A 68 -5.44 -3.39 -0.65
C ILE A 68 -5.81 -3.41 0.82
N GLY A 69 -6.01 -2.23 1.39
CA GLY A 69 -6.42 -2.09 2.79
C GLY A 69 -7.02 -0.72 3.05
N HIS A 70 -7.23 -0.41 4.31
CA HIS A 70 -7.61 0.92 4.76
C HIS A 70 -6.51 1.55 5.60
N VAL A 71 -6.42 2.87 5.50
CA VAL A 71 -5.73 3.71 6.45
C VAL A 71 -6.70 4.59 7.21
N ARG A 72 -6.30 4.98 8.41
CA ARG A 72 -6.95 5.99 9.23
C ARG A 72 -6.11 7.26 9.26
N GLY A 73 -6.78 8.41 9.05
CA GLY A 73 -6.20 9.75 9.22
C GLY A 73 -6.32 10.27 10.63
#